data_AF-A0A973HPE9-F1
#
_entry.id   AF-A0A973HPE9-F1
#
_cell.length_a   1.000
_cell.length_b   1.000
_cell.length_c   1.000
_cell.angle_alpha   90.00
_cell.angle_beta   90.00
_cell.angle_gamma   90.00
#
_symmetry.space_group_name_H-M   'P 1'
#
loop_
_entity.id
_entity.type
_entity.pdbx_description
1 polymer ?
#
loop_
_entity_poly.entity_id
_entity_poly.type
_entity_poly.pdbx_seq_one_letter_code
_entity_poly.pdbx_strand_id
1 'polypeptide(L)'
;MGEYINKLLNLARKRWYITLFIALICASPFLLVMWRVHKIKVAIAQLKKQKNPQQYTDPAEIDNKTPKANEFKNKHYKVSTDVTIPKTAEKINASFVFMNGEYIETPYQIYFNKGWLMLNNRYLVELSTWPIWLTGEDKPPADVFINAKSFDDLTISKHRTWHYTKVAWIYRHFKGQERKTEIINFFESLSFVESADFDSGMSEVHVKLTNGEKKIIEYPYLNKQTGITREYLKKHIVYREETMIKSLKKNHTYLYFSNGLSLSFGNIKDIKEMRQVLKSKKSPEEKLAILRRMKIVPDIEDRFVISLVENYKDSKQLDKRLDDLVNAN
;
A
#
# COMPACT_ATOMS: atom_id res chain seq x y z
N MET A 1 -21.11 -47.82 -53.01
CA MET A 1 -19.65 -47.56 -52.93
C MET A 1 -19.34 -46.07 -52.68
N GLY A 2 -20.00 -45.12 -53.36
CA GLY A 2 -19.76 -43.67 -53.17
C GLY A 2 -20.03 -43.11 -51.76
N GLU A 3 -21.09 -43.56 -51.07
CA GLU A 3 -21.39 -43.10 -49.70
C GLU A 3 -20.31 -43.48 -48.68
N TYR A 4 -19.70 -44.66 -48.85
CA TYR A 4 -18.65 -45.15 -47.97
C TYR A 4 -17.37 -44.30 -48.08
N ILE A 5 -17.03 -43.88 -49.30
CA ILE A 5 -15.88 -42.99 -49.58
C ILE A 5 -16.11 -41.61 -48.96
N ASN A 6 -17.31 -41.04 -49.09
CA ASN A 6 -17.64 -39.75 -48.47
C ASN A 6 -17.59 -39.78 -46.94
N LYS A 7 -18.00 -40.90 -46.33
CA LYS A 7 -17.94 -41.07 -44.87
C LYS A 7 -16.50 -41.15 -44.37
N LEU A 8 -15.61 -41.85 -45.09
CA LEU A 8 -14.18 -41.92 -44.79
C LEU A 8 -13.47 -40.56 -44.95
N LEU A 9 -13.79 -39.79 -46.00
CA LEU A 9 -13.22 -38.45 -46.21
C LEU A 9 -13.64 -37.47 -45.11
N ASN A 10 -14.89 -37.54 -44.64
CA ASN A 10 -15.36 -36.71 -43.52
C ASN A 10 -14.69 -37.08 -42.19
N LEU A 11 -14.43 -38.37 -41.95
CA LEU A 11 -13.66 -38.83 -40.78
C LEU A 11 -12.20 -38.35 -40.83
N ALA A 12 -11.56 -38.41 -41.99
CA ALA A 12 -10.19 -37.93 -42.18
C ALA A 12 -10.08 -36.42 -41.97
N ARG A 13 -11.03 -35.62 -42.50
CA ARG A 13 -11.09 -34.16 -42.27
C ARG A 13 -11.26 -33.83 -40.78
N LYS A 14 -12.18 -34.51 -40.08
CA LYS A 14 -12.39 -34.28 -38.64
C LYS A 14 -11.12 -34.58 -37.83
N ARG A 15 -10.40 -35.66 -38.14
CA ARG A 15 -9.12 -35.96 -37.48
C ARG A 15 -8.06 -34.89 -37.75
N TRP A 16 -7.98 -34.39 -38.98
CA TRP A 16 -7.04 -33.32 -39.33
C TRP A 16 -7.31 -32.02 -38.58
N TYR A 17 -8.58 -31.61 -38.46
CA TYR A 17 -8.94 -30.43 -37.66
C TYR A 17 -8.63 -30.59 -36.16
N ILE A 18 -8.84 -31.78 -35.60
CA ILE A 18 -8.49 -32.05 -34.19
C ILE A 18 -6.97 -31.94 -33.98
N THR A 19 -6.16 -32.52 -34.87
CA THR A 19 -4.70 -32.42 -34.79
C THR A 19 -4.22 -30.97 -34.92
N LEU A 20 -4.79 -30.20 -35.85
CA LEU A 20 -4.47 -28.78 -36.02
C LEU A 20 -4.85 -27.96 -34.78
N PHE A 21 -6.01 -28.24 -34.18
CA PHE A 21 -6.48 -27.55 -32.99
C PHE A 21 -5.60 -27.84 -31.77
N ILE A 22 -5.18 -29.09 -31.57
CA ILE A 22 -4.24 -29.46 -30.50
C ILE A 22 -2.88 -28.78 -30.73
N ALA A 23 -2.38 -28.75 -31.97
CA ALA A 23 -1.12 -28.05 -32.29
C ALA A 23 -1.21 -26.54 -31.99
N LEU A 24 -2.33 -25.89 -32.30
CA LEU A 24 -2.57 -24.48 -31.97
C LEU A 24 -2.64 -24.23 -30.45
N ILE A 25 -3.30 -25.11 -29.70
CA ILE A 25 -3.35 -25.02 -28.24
C ILE A 25 -1.94 -25.18 -27.65
N CYS A 26 -1.17 -26.16 -28.11
CA CYS A 26 0.19 -26.41 -27.61
C CYS A 26 1.18 -25.31 -28.01
N ALA A 27 0.99 -24.64 -29.15
CA ALA A 27 1.82 -23.51 -29.59
C ALA A 27 1.48 -22.18 -28.89
N SER A 28 0.26 -22.04 -28.35
CA SER A 28 -0.21 -20.80 -27.74
C SER A 28 0.62 -20.29 -26.56
N PRO A 29 1.12 -21.12 -25.61
CA PRO A 29 1.93 -20.64 -24.50
C PRO A 29 3.30 -20.17 -24.99
N PHE A 30 3.88 -20.85 -25.99
CA PHE A 30 5.16 -20.48 -26.57
C PHE A 30 5.08 -19.13 -27.30
N LEU A 31 4.02 -18.90 -28.09
CA LEU A 31 3.77 -17.61 -28.73
C LEU A 31 3.56 -16.49 -27.69
N LEU A 32 2.89 -16.78 -26.58
CA LEU A 32 2.67 -15.82 -25.51
C LEU A 32 3.97 -15.44 -24.78
N VAL A 33 4.86 -16.41 -24.56
CA VAL A 33 6.20 -16.18 -24.00
C VAL A 33 7.06 -15.36 -24.97
N MET A 34 7.07 -15.72 -26.25
CA MET A 34 7.83 -14.98 -27.29
C MET A 34 7.35 -13.54 -27.42
N TRP A 35 6.04 -13.29 -27.35
CA TRP A 35 5.47 -11.95 -27.35
C TRP A 35 5.86 -11.13 -26.12
N ARG A 36 5.87 -11.74 -24.92
CA ARG A 36 6.34 -11.09 -23.68
C ARG A 36 7.84 -10.74 -23.75
N VAL A 37 8.67 -11.66 -24.23
CA VAL A 37 10.12 -11.41 -24.43
C VAL A 37 10.36 -10.28 -25.41
N HIS A 38 9.58 -10.21 -26.50
CA HIS A 38 9.67 -9.10 -27.46
C HIS A 38 9.32 -7.75 -26.81
N LYS A 39 8.22 -7.67 -26.05
CA LYS A 39 7.86 -6.44 -25.32
C LYS A 39 8.94 -5.98 -24.34
N ILE A 40 9.55 -6.91 -23.60
CA ILE A 40 10.66 -6.60 -22.68
C ILE A 40 11.87 -6.05 -23.45
N LYS A 41 12.25 -6.66 -24.58
CA LYS A 41 13.35 -6.17 -25.42
C LYS A 41 13.10 -4.76 -25.95
N VAL A 42 11.87 -4.46 -26.39
CA VAL A 42 11.48 -3.13 -26.85
C VAL A 42 11.57 -2.10 -25.71
N ALA A 43 11.08 -2.43 -24.51
CA ALA A 43 11.17 -1.55 -23.35
C ALA A 43 12.63 -1.26 -22.93
N ILE A 44 13.50 -2.28 -22.93
CA ILE A 44 14.93 -2.11 -22.64
C ILE A 44 15.60 -1.22 -23.70
N ALA A 45 15.25 -1.37 -24.98
CA ALA A 45 15.78 -0.52 -26.05
C ALA A 45 15.34 0.95 -25.92
N GLN A 46 14.10 1.20 -25.49
CA GLN A 46 13.60 2.55 -25.20
C GLN A 46 14.31 3.18 -23.99
N LEU A 47 14.52 2.43 -22.92
CA LEU A 47 15.27 2.89 -21.73
C LEU A 47 16.74 3.20 -22.06
N LYS A 48 17.37 2.44 -22.96
CA LYS A 48 18.72 2.74 -23.45
C LYS A 48 18.78 4.01 -24.30
N LYS A 49 17.73 4.31 -25.10
CA LYS A 49 17.64 5.56 -25.87
C LYS A 49 17.43 6.80 -25.01
N GLN A 50 16.86 6.66 -23.81
CA GLN A 50 16.63 7.78 -22.88
C GLN A 50 17.87 8.14 -22.03
N LYS A 51 18.88 7.25 -21.95
CA LYS A 51 20.17 7.58 -21.33
C LYS A 51 21.08 8.31 -22.34
N ASN A 52 20.82 9.60 -22.55
CA ASN A 52 21.85 10.53 -23.02
C ASN A 52 22.46 11.22 -21.78
N PRO A 53 23.79 11.30 -21.63
CA PRO A 53 24.41 11.89 -20.47
C PRO A 53 24.24 13.42 -20.54
N GLN A 54 23.34 13.99 -19.73
CA GLN A 54 23.43 15.41 -19.44
C GLN A 54 24.72 15.64 -18.65
N GLN A 55 25.66 16.34 -19.29
CA GLN A 55 26.85 16.89 -18.67
C GLN A 55 26.41 17.76 -17.48
N TYR A 56 26.88 17.41 -16.29
CA TYR A 56 26.92 18.32 -15.15
C TYR A 56 27.94 19.41 -15.49
N THR A 57 27.47 20.64 -15.69
CA THR A 57 28.30 21.84 -15.54
C THR A 57 28.38 22.20 -14.07
N ASP A 58 29.60 22.44 -13.59
CA ASP A 58 29.93 22.94 -12.26
C ASP A 58 29.12 24.19 -11.89
N PRO A 59 28.58 24.30 -10.66
CA PRO A 59 28.12 25.56 -10.12
C PRO A 59 29.27 26.25 -9.38
N ALA A 60 30.03 27.06 -10.10
CA ALA A 60 30.75 28.18 -9.51
C ALA A 60 29.83 29.41 -9.48
N GLU A 61 29.83 30.11 -8.34
CA GLU A 61 29.24 31.43 -8.08
C GLU A 61 27.72 31.58 -8.24
N ILE A 62 26.99 31.36 -7.14
CA ILE A 62 25.78 32.13 -6.86
C ILE A 62 25.90 32.75 -5.46
N ASP A 63 25.70 34.05 -5.48
CA ASP A 63 25.86 35.08 -4.47
C ASP A 63 25.23 34.78 -3.10
N ASN A 64 25.96 35.15 -2.05
CA ASN A 64 25.54 35.10 -0.66
C ASN A 64 24.46 36.16 -0.37
N LYS A 65 23.18 35.80 -0.49
CA LYS A 65 22.08 36.49 0.20
C LYS A 65 21.09 35.51 0.80
N THR A 66 21.48 34.92 1.92
CA THR A 66 20.60 34.20 2.84
C THR A 66 19.55 35.16 3.43
N PRO A 67 18.24 34.97 3.22
CA PRO A 67 17.24 35.62 4.05
C PRO A 67 17.24 34.94 5.41
N LYS A 68 17.44 35.75 6.46
CA LYS A 68 17.41 35.32 7.86
C LYS A 68 16.13 34.53 8.14
N ALA A 69 16.30 33.30 8.62
CA ALA A 69 15.25 32.55 9.29
C ALA A 69 14.80 33.34 10.52
N ASN A 70 13.64 33.98 10.44
CA ASN A 70 12.88 34.40 11.61
C ASN A 70 11.40 34.57 11.26
N GLU A 71 10.57 34.09 12.18
CA GLU A 71 9.13 34.34 12.31
C GLU A 71 8.17 33.67 11.33
N PHE A 72 8.17 32.33 11.28
CA PHE A 72 6.87 31.64 11.30
C PHE A 72 6.42 31.53 12.75
N LYS A 73 5.69 32.55 13.21
CA LYS A 73 4.90 32.48 14.45
C LYS A 73 3.97 31.29 14.34
N ASN A 74 4.27 30.25 15.12
CA ASN A 74 3.38 29.16 15.43
C ASN A 74 2.05 29.74 15.92
N LYS A 75 1.07 29.90 15.02
CA LYS A 75 -0.32 29.94 15.43
C LYS A 75 -0.62 28.56 15.99
N HIS A 76 -0.62 28.50 17.32
CA HIS A 76 -1.08 27.36 18.10
C HIS A 76 -2.49 26.97 17.62
N TYR A 77 -2.57 26.01 16.69
CA TYR A 77 -3.69 25.09 16.72
C TYR A 77 -3.49 24.28 17.99
N LYS A 78 -4.21 24.63 19.06
CA LYS A 78 -4.58 23.66 20.08
C LYS A 78 -5.32 22.56 19.35
N VAL A 79 -4.59 21.55 18.88
CA VAL A 79 -5.16 20.22 18.68
C VAL A 79 -5.72 19.88 20.05
N SER A 80 -7.05 19.88 20.19
CA SER A 80 -7.68 19.43 21.42
C SER A 80 -7.10 18.06 21.74
N THR A 81 -6.34 18.02 22.83
CA THR A 81 -5.74 16.83 23.43
C THR A 81 -6.76 16.05 24.23
N ASP A 82 -8.06 16.32 24.05
CA ASP A 82 -9.14 15.54 24.64
C ASP A 82 -9.30 14.25 23.82
N VAL A 83 -8.22 13.46 23.84
CA VAL A 83 -8.22 12.05 23.51
C VAL A 83 -9.01 11.39 24.62
N THR A 84 -10.32 11.28 24.44
CA THR A 84 -11.14 10.39 25.27
C THR A 84 -10.72 8.98 24.90
N ILE A 85 -9.69 8.49 25.59
CA ILE A 85 -9.26 7.10 25.53
C ILE A 85 -10.48 6.26 25.96
N PRO A 86 -11.01 5.37 25.09
CA PRO A 86 -12.07 4.46 25.50
C PRO A 86 -11.58 3.68 26.73
N LYS A 87 -12.37 3.70 27.82
CA LYS A 87 -12.07 2.99 29.08
C LYS A 87 -11.86 1.47 28.92
N THR A 88 -12.11 0.91 27.73
CA THR A 88 -12.06 -0.52 27.41
C THR A 88 -10.79 -0.96 26.69
N ALA A 89 -9.72 -0.14 26.64
CA ALA A 89 -8.45 -0.58 26.09
C ALA A 89 -7.78 -1.63 26.99
N GLU A 90 -7.96 -2.90 26.63
CA GLU A 90 -7.30 -4.02 27.30
C GLU A 90 -5.76 -3.85 27.20
N LYS A 91 -5.07 -3.90 28.34
CA LYS A 91 -3.61 -3.84 28.41
C LYS A 91 -3.01 -5.20 28.07
N ILE A 92 -2.18 -5.27 27.01
CA ILE A 92 -1.61 -6.53 26.53
C ILE A 92 -0.08 -6.55 26.70
N ASN A 93 0.43 -7.62 27.31
CA ASN A 93 1.86 -7.76 27.66
C ASN A 93 2.56 -9.00 27.10
N ALA A 94 1.89 -9.81 26.27
CA ALA A 94 2.48 -11.05 25.76
C ALA A 94 3.45 -10.77 24.60
N SER A 95 3.01 -10.08 23.55
CA SER A 95 3.76 -9.97 22.28
C SER A 95 4.92 -8.98 22.25
N PHE A 96 5.79 -9.11 21.24
CA PHE A 96 6.77 -8.08 20.87
C PHE A 96 6.28 -7.35 19.63
N VAL A 97 6.28 -6.02 19.63
CA VAL A 97 5.82 -5.24 18.48
C VAL A 97 6.93 -4.30 18.04
N PHE A 98 7.21 -4.30 16.74
CA PHE A 98 8.10 -3.35 16.09
C PHE A 98 7.30 -2.56 15.05
N MET A 99 7.49 -1.25 15.00
CA MET A 99 6.91 -0.37 13.99
C MET A 99 8.04 0.36 13.28
N ASN A 100 8.22 0.11 11.98
CA ASN A 100 9.30 0.68 11.17
C ASN A 100 10.70 0.52 11.81
N GLY A 101 10.97 -0.67 12.36
CA GLY A 101 12.26 -0.96 13.01
C GLY A 101 12.41 -0.45 14.45
N GLU A 102 11.42 0.26 14.99
CA GLU A 102 11.40 0.69 16.38
C GLU A 102 10.57 -0.26 17.25
N TYR A 103 11.14 -0.74 18.34
CA TYR A 103 10.41 -1.53 19.33
C TYR A 103 9.37 -0.69 20.09
N ILE A 104 8.15 -1.21 20.21
CA ILE A 104 7.06 -0.60 20.98
C ILE A 104 6.95 -1.30 22.33
N GLU A 105 7.05 -0.49 23.38
CA GLU A 105 6.95 -0.95 24.76
C GLU A 105 5.51 -1.37 25.12
N THR A 106 5.42 -2.38 25.97
CA THR A 106 4.19 -2.87 26.60
C THR A 106 3.88 -2.05 27.88
N PRO A 107 2.62 -1.91 28.35
CA PRO A 107 1.37 -2.50 27.86
C PRO A 107 0.95 -1.94 26.51
N TYR A 108 0.47 -2.83 25.63
CA TYR A 108 -0.17 -2.42 24.40
C TYR A 108 -1.62 -2.06 24.67
N GLN A 109 -1.97 -0.88 24.18
CA GLN A 109 -3.31 -0.38 24.11
C GLN A 109 -3.68 -0.26 22.63
N ILE A 110 -4.64 -1.06 22.21
CA ILE A 110 -5.25 -0.98 20.89
C ILE A 110 -6.55 -0.21 21.01
N TYR A 111 -6.80 0.72 20.10
CA TYR A 111 -8.09 1.39 20.00
C TYR A 111 -8.30 1.98 18.61
N PHE A 112 -9.55 2.29 18.30
CA PHE A 112 -9.90 2.97 17.06
C PHE A 112 -10.00 4.49 17.24
N ASN A 113 -9.39 5.26 16.36
CA ASN A 113 -9.48 6.73 16.37
C ASN A 113 -9.59 7.29 14.95
N LYS A 114 -10.70 7.99 14.65
CA LYS A 114 -10.90 8.76 13.41
C LYS A 114 -10.55 8.01 12.11
N GLY A 115 -10.89 6.73 11.99
CA GLY A 115 -10.56 5.94 10.79
C GLY A 115 -9.37 4.99 10.97
N TRP A 116 -8.63 5.11 12.07
CA TRP A 116 -7.33 4.46 12.24
C TRP A 116 -7.31 3.49 13.41
N LEU A 117 -6.68 2.33 13.21
CA LEU A 117 -6.33 1.43 14.31
C LEU A 117 -5.01 1.90 14.94
N MET A 118 -5.08 2.27 16.20
CA MET A 118 -3.97 2.82 16.99
C MET A 118 -3.40 1.76 17.92
N LEU A 119 -2.09 1.78 18.10
CA LEU A 119 -1.35 1.03 19.12
C LEU A 119 -0.47 2.01 19.91
N ASN A 120 -0.74 2.20 21.21
CA ASN A 120 0.00 3.15 22.06
C ASN A 120 0.14 4.54 21.42
N ASN A 121 -0.96 5.03 20.82
CA ASN A 121 -1.04 6.31 20.07
C ASN A 121 -0.21 6.35 18.77
N ARG A 122 0.31 5.22 18.30
CA ARG A 122 0.96 5.07 16.99
C ARG A 122 0.04 4.41 15.99
N TYR A 123 0.10 4.85 14.73
CA TYR A 123 -0.72 4.32 13.65
C TYR A 123 -0.23 2.95 13.21
N LEU A 124 -1.02 1.90 13.41
CA LEU A 124 -0.59 0.53 13.15
C LEU A 124 -0.81 0.12 11.69
N VAL A 125 -2.05 0.29 11.23
CA VAL A 125 -2.51 -0.13 9.90
C VAL A 125 -3.58 0.88 9.46
N GLU A 126 -3.47 1.34 8.21
CA GLU A 126 -4.63 1.88 7.50
C GLU A 126 -5.60 0.71 7.35
N LEU A 127 -6.73 0.70 8.08
CA LEU A 127 -7.76 -0.25 7.75
C LEU A 127 -8.06 -0.04 6.26
N SER A 128 -7.93 -1.09 5.45
CA SER A 128 -8.30 -1.03 4.03
C SER A 128 -9.79 -0.69 3.82
N THR A 129 -10.55 -0.53 4.91
CA THR A 129 -11.70 0.37 4.95
C THR A 129 -11.19 1.81 4.88
N TRP A 130 -10.87 2.24 3.65
CA TRP A 130 -10.77 3.63 3.21
C TRP A 130 -11.68 4.53 4.05
N PRO A 131 -11.22 5.75 4.37
CA PRO A 131 -11.71 6.56 5.48
C PRO A 131 -13.18 6.31 5.73
N ILE A 132 -13.45 5.80 6.91
CA ILE A 132 -14.78 5.46 7.40
C ILE A 132 -15.63 6.72 7.28
N TRP A 133 -16.32 6.89 6.15
CA TRP A 133 -17.28 7.97 5.95
C TRP A 133 -18.60 7.51 6.53
N LEU A 134 -18.63 7.68 7.85
CA LEU A 134 -19.81 7.98 8.62
C LEU A 134 -20.23 9.43 8.37
N THR A 135 -20.62 9.76 7.15
CA THR A 135 -21.47 10.92 6.94
C THR A 135 -22.72 10.44 6.24
N GLY A 136 -23.81 10.43 7.01
CA GLY A 136 -25.16 10.46 6.44
C GLY A 136 -25.46 11.83 5.85
N GLU A 137 -24.45 12.51 5.31
CA GLU A 137 -24.60 13.79 4.66
C GLU A 137 -24.72 13.50 3.17
N ASP A 138 -25.89 13.79 2.60
CA ASP A 138 -26.11 13.82 1.15
C ASP A 138 -25.35 14.97 0.47
N LYS A 139 -24.63 15.78 1.25
CA LYS A 139 -23.87 16.93 0.75
C LYS A 139 -22.49 16.45 0.27
N PRO A 140 -22.00 16.93 -0.87
CA PRO A 140 -20.64 16.67 -1.30
C PRO A 140 -19.67 17.12 -0.20
N PRO A 141 -18.56 16.40 0.03
CA PRO A 141 -17.51 16.91 0.91
C PRO A 141 -17.15 18.30 0.42
N ALA A 142 -17.09 19.25 1.36
CA ALA A 142 -16.76 20.63 1.03
C ALA A 142 -15.51 20.63 0.15
N ASP A 143 -15.52 21.48 -0.88
CA ASP A 143 -14.34 21.77 -1.68
C ASP A 143 -13.39 22.56 -0.78
N VAL A 144 -12.78 21.83 0.16
CA VAL A 144 -11.61 22.31 0.88
C VAL A 144 -10.63 22.60 -0.22
N PHE A 145 -10.28 23.88 -0.40
CA PHE A 145 -9.22 24.29 -1.32
C PHE A 145 -7.98 23.46 -1.01
N ILE A 146 -7.81 22.38 -1.75
CA ILE A 146 -6.67 21.53 -1.62
C ILE A 146 -5.58 22.23 -2.40
N ASN A 147 -4.69 22.84 -1.66
CA ASN A 147 -3.42 23.34 -2.17
C ASN A 147 -2.46 22.14 -2.43
N ALA A 148 -2.98 21.03 -2.98
CA ALA A 148 -2.13 20.00 -3.53
C ALA A 148 -1.56 20.56 -4.83
N LYS A 149 -0.23 20.60 -4.91
CA LYS A 149 0.48 21.13 -6.07
C LYS A 149 1.01 20.01 -6.96
N SER A 150 0.92 18.78 -6.48
CA SER A 150 1.41 17.59 -7.16
C SER A 150 0.54 16.36 -6.85
N PHE A 151 0.70 15.33 -7.66
CA PHE A 151 0.08 14.03 -7.41
C PHE A 151 0.59 13.39 -6.11
N ASP A 152 1.87 13.60 -5.77
CA ASP A 152 2.47 13.09 -4.53
C ASP A 152 1.82 13.71 -3.29
N ASP A 153 1.38 14.97 -3.37
CA ASP A 153 0.64 15.61 -2.27
C ASP A 153 -0.67 14.89 -1.97
N LEU A 154 -1.34 14.31 -2.98
CA LEU A 154 -2.55 13.50 -2.78
C LEU A 154 -2.28 12.19 -2.04
N THR A 155 -1.02 11.74 -1.97
CA THR A 155 -0.65 10.53 -1.22
C THR A 155 -0.39 10.81 0.27
N ILE A 156 -0.27 12.10 0.66
CA ILE A 156 -0.09 12.52 2.05
C ILE A 156 -1.41 12.35 2.81
N SER A 157 -1.34 11.83 4.05
CA SER A 157 -2.50 11.36 4.85
C SER A 157 -3.73 12.27 4.86
N LYS A 158 -3.56 13.59 4.93
CA LYS A 158 -4.67 14.56 4.93
C LYS A 158 -5.35 14.69 3.57
N HIS A 159 -4.58 14.87 2.50
CA HIS A 159 -5.10 15.01 1.14
C HIS A 159 -5.61 13.67 0.60
N ARG A 160 -4.92 12.57 0.92
CA ARG A 160 -5.32 11.20 0.60
C ARG A 160 -6.71 10.88 1.12
N THR A 161 -6.98 11.25 2.38
CA THR A 161 -8.27 11.06 3.02
C THR A 161 -9.37 11.82 2.25
N TRP A 162 -9.19 13.11 2.00
CA TRP A 162 -10.19 13.91 1.28
C TRP A 162 -10.39 13.43 -0.17
N HIS A 163 -9.31 13.14 -0.90
CA HIS A 163 -9.35 12.68 -2.29
C HIS A 163 -10.23 11.43 -2.40
N TYR A 164 -10.00 10.45 -1.53
CA TYR A 164 -10.81 9.25 -1.49
C TYR A 164 -12.25 9.49 -1.05
N THR A 165 -12.50 10.53 -0.26
CA THR A 165 -13.86 10.96 0.15
C THR A 165 -14.66 11.47 -1.02
N LYS A 166 -14.07 12.39 -1.81
CA LYS A 166 -14.73 13.00 -2.95
C LYS A 166 -15.11 11.93 -3.97
N VAL A 167 -14.18 11.04 -4.29
CA VAL A 167 -14.43 9.94 -5.23
C VAL A 167 -15.47 8.97 -4.67
N ALA A 168 -15.39 8.57 -3.40
CA ALA A 168 -16.41 7.70 -2.79
C ALA A 168 -17.81 8.33 -2.78
N TRP A 169 -17.92 9.63 -2.51
CA TRP A 169 -19.20 10.36 -2.58
C TRP A 169 -19.78 10.33 -4.00
N ILE A 170 -18.95 10.55 -5.02
CA ILE A 170 -19.36 10.46 -6.44
C ILE A 170 -19.88 9.04 -6.77
N TYR A 171 -19.18 8.00 -6.32
CA TYR A 171 -19.61 6.60 -6.54
C TYR A 171 -20.97 6.28 -5.90
N ARG A 172 -21.31 6.92 -4.77
CA ARG A 172 -22.59 6.71 -4.06
C ARG A 172 -23.76 7.42 -4.74
N HIS A 173 -23.54 8.63 -5.25
CA HIS A 173 -24.63 9.49 -5.75
C HIS A 173 -24.86 9.36 -7.25
N PHE A 174 -23.83 8.98 -8.02
CA PHE A 174 -23.91 8.88 -9.47
C PHE A 174 -23.69 7.45 -9.98
N LYS A 175 -24.20 7.15 -11.17
CA LYS A 175 -24.10 5.82 -11.80
C LYS A 175 -23.72 5.94 -13.28
N GLY A 176 -23.22 4.83 -13.85
CA GLY A 176 -22.95 4.74 -15.28
C GLY A 176 -21.99 5.83 -15.79
N GLN A 177 -22.39 6.51 -16.88
CA GLN A 177 -21.60 7.57 -17.49
C GLN A 177 -21.52 8.84 -16.63
N GLU A 178 -22.61 9.19 -15.95
CA GLU A 178 -22.67 10.36 -15.08
C GLU A 178 -21.59 10.31 -13.99
N ARG A 179 -21.39 9.13 -13.39
CA ARG A 179 -20.30 8.91 -12.44
C ARG A 179 -18.92 9.16 -13.05
N LYS A 180 -18.70 8.69 -14.28
CA LYS A 180 -17.41 8.86 -14.97
C LYS A 180 -17.13 10.34 -15.20
N THR A 181 -18.13 11.07 -15.69
CA THR A 181 -18.05 12.52 -15.88
C THR A 181 -17.70 13.24 -14.58
N GLU A 182 -18.36 12.93 -13.47
CA GLU A 182 -18.07 13.57 -12.19
C GLU A 182 -16.67 13.26 -11.65
N ILE A 183 -16.15 12.06 -11.89
CA ILE A 183 -14.77 11.72 -11.52
C ILE A 183 -13.76 12.46 -12.40
N ILE A 184 -14.01 12.57 -13.71
CA ILE A 184 -13.17 13.35 -14.63
C ILE A 184 -13.15 14.82 -14.20
N ASN A 185 -14.33 15.43 -14.00
CA ASN A 185 -14.47 16.81 -13.55
C ASN A 185 -13.70 17.05 -12.24
N PHE A 186 -13.79 16.11 -11.31
CA PHE A 186 -13.04 16.17 -10.07
C PHE A 186 -11.53 16.21 -10.31
N PHE A 187 -10.99 15.32 -11.15
CA PHE A 187 -9.55 15.31 -11.42
C PHE A 187 -9.09 16.55 -12.18
N GLU A 188 -9.85 16.99 -13.17
CA GLU A 188 -9.54 18.20 -13.95
C GLU A 188 -9.67 19.49 -13.13
N SER A 189 -10.36 19.46 -11.98
CA SER A 189 -10.38 20.57 -11.03
C SER A 189 -9.05 20.77 -10.28
N LEU A 190 -8.14 19.78 -10.31
CA LEU A 190 -6.85 19.87 -9.65
C LEU A 190 -5.86 20.61 -10.55
N SER A 191 -5.20 21.65 -10.02
CA SER A 191 -4.37 22.58 -10.81
C SER A 191 -3.14 21.95 -11.51
N PHE A 192 -2.74 20.74 -11.11
CA PHE A 192 -1.62 20.00 -11.68
C PHE A 192 -2.06 18.88 -12.63
N VAL A 193 -3.37 18.78 -12.90
CA VAL A 193 -3.95 17.85 -13.87
C VAL A 193 -4.27 18.61 -15.16
N GLU A 194 -3.79 18.10 -16.28
CA GLU A 194 -4.06 18.62 -17.62
C GLU A 194 -5.34 18.01 -18.21
N SER A 195 -5.53 16.70 -18.03
CA SER A 195 -6.75 16.00 -18.45
C SER A 195 -6.93 14.69 -17.70
N ALA A 196 -8.18 14.21 -17.64
CA ALA A 196 -8.51 12.90 -17.08
C ALA A 196 -9.48 12.11 -17.99
N ASP A 197 -9.32 10.79 -18.04
CA ASP A 197 -10.24 9.92 -18.79
C ASP A 197 -10.32 8.52 -18.16
N PHE A 198 -11.32 7.74 -18.56
CA PHE A 198 -11.46 6.32 -18.22
C PHE A 198 -11.10 5.45 -19.42
N ASP A 199 -10.30 4.41 -19.20
CA ASP A 199 -10.17 3.38 -20.23
C ASP A 199 -11.49 2.62 -20.41
N SER A 200 -11.76 2.24 -21.65
CA SER A 200 -12.96 1.55 -22.09
C SER A 200 -13.10 0.18 -21.42
N GLY A 201 -13.85 0.14 -20.31
CA GLY A 201 -14.22 -1.10 -19.61
C GLY A 201 -13.62 -1.27 -18.21
N MET A 202 -12.75 -0.37 -17.77
CA MET A 202 -12.06 -0.46 -16.48
C MET A 202 -12.54 0.60 -15.47
N SER A 203 -12.31 0.34 -14.18
CA SER A 203 -12.52 1.28 -13.06
C SER A 203 -11.29 2.13 -12.76
N GLU A 204 -10.48 2.38 -13.80
CA GLU A 204 -9.20 3.06 -13.73
C GLU A 204 -9.33 4.44 -14.33
N VAL A 205 -8.82 5.44 -13.61
CA VAL A 205 -8.76 6.82 -14.10
C VAL A 205 -7.34 7.08 -14.57
N HIS A 206 -7.22 7.51 -15.82
CA HIS A 206 -5.98 7.92 -16.44
C HIS A 206 -5.88 9.42 -16.33
N VAL A 207 -4.85 9.90 -15.62
CA VAL A 207 -4.65 11.33 -15.38
C VAL A 207 -3.36 11.75 -16.07
N LYS A 208 -3.45 12.73 -16.96
CA LYS A 208 -2.30 13.42 -17.54
C LYS A 208 -2.02 14.65 -16.69
N LEU A 209 -0.81 14.74 -16.15
CA LEU A 209 -0.36 15.87 -15.34
C LEU A 209 0.17 16.99 -16.23
N THR A 210 0.19 18.23 -15.72
CA THR A 210 0.70 19.41 -16.44
C THR A 210 2.20 19.32 -16.78
N ASN A 211 2.95 18.48 -16.06
CA ASN A 211 4.35 18.18 -16.36
C ASN A 211 4.52 17.10 -17.46
N GLY A 212 3.43 16.63 -18.07
CA GLY A 212 3.40 15.59 -19.10
C GLY A 212 3.41 14.14 -18.58
N GLU A 213 3.55 13.93 -17.26
CA GLU A 213 3.49 12.60 -16.66
C GLU A 213 2.08 12.01 -16.75
N LYS A 214 1.99 10.69 -16.92
CA LYS A 214 0.74 9.95 -16.89
C LYS A 214 0.67 9.09 -15.64
N LYS A 215 -0.42 9.22 -14.88
CA LYS A 215 -0.73 8.38 -13.72
C LYS A 215 -1.97 7.54 -14.00
N ILE A 216 -1.97 6.32 -13.50
CA ILE A 216 -3.13 5.43 -13.49
C ILE A 216 -3.59 5.33 -12.05
N ILE A 217 -4.87 5.57 -11.81
CA ILE A 217 -5.47 5.59 -10.48
C ILE A 217 -6.55 4.53 -10.44
N GLU A 218 -6.30 3.49 -9.65
CA GLU A 218 -7.22 2.38 -9.50
C GLU A 218 -8.11 2.57 -8.27
N TYR A 219 -9.42 2.33 -8.44
CA TYR A 219 -10.40 2.29 -7.34
C TYR A 219 -11.03 0.89 -7.18
N PRO A 220 -10.23 -0.15 -6.89
CA PRO A 220 -10.68 -1.55 -6.95
C PRO A 220 -11.81 -1.88 -5.96
N TYR A 221 -11.98 -1.07 -4.92
CA TYR A 221 -12.96 -1.31 -3.86
C TYR A 221 -14.28 -0.51 -4.00
N LEU A 222 -14.32 0.54 -4.84
CA LEU A 222 -15.51 1.39 -4.95
C LEU A 222 -16.63 0.77 -5.81
N ASN A 223 -16.28 -0.15 -6.72
CA ASN A 223 -17.27 -0.87 -7.53
C ASN A 223 -18.06 -1.95 -6.77
N LYS A 224 -17.63 -2.36 -5.56
CA LYS A 224 -18.19 -3.53 -4.85
C LYS A 224 -18.99 -3.18 -3.58
N GLN A 225 -19.15 -1.91 -3.24
CA GLN A 225 -19.61 -1.50 -1.91
C GLN A 225 -20.97 -0.79 -1.88
N THR A 226 -21.93 -1.23 -2.69
CA THR A 226 -23.34 -0.89 -2.44
C THR A 226 -23.82 -1.65 -1.21
N GLY A 227 -24.17 -0.95 -0.13
CA GLY A 227 -24.76 -1.55 1.09
C GLY A 227 -23.88 -1.55 2.35
N ILE A 228 -22.74 -0.86 2.37
CA ILE A 228 -21.97 -0.66 3.60
C ILE A 228 -22.73 0.34 4.51
N THR A 229 -23.31 -0.18 5.60
CA THR A 229 -24.01 0.64 6.60
C THR A 229 -23.07 1.07 7.73
N ARG A 230 -23.48 2.11 8.48
CA ARG A 230 -22.82 2.50 9.74
C ARG A 230 -22.68 1.33 10.71
N GLU A 231 -23.68 0.45 10.74
CA GLU A 231 -23.67 -0.72 11.61
C GLU A 231 -22.67 -1.78 11.14
N TYR A 232 -22.60 -2.04 9.83
CA TYR A 232 -21.57 -2.91 9.25
C TYR A 232 -20.16 -2.39 9.57
N LEU A 233 -19.93 -1.08 9.43
CA LEU A 233 -18.64 -0.46 9.74
C LEU A 233 -18.29 -0.59 11.22
N LYS A 234 -19.24 -0.33 12.13
CA LYS A 234 -19.04 -0.55 13.57
C LYS A 234 -18.66 -2.00 13.86
N LYS A 235 -19.39 -2.97 13.30
CA LYS A 235 -19.08 -4.40 13.45
C LYS A 235 -17.70 -4.74 12.90
N HIS A 236 -17.32 -4.16 11.76
CA HIS A 236 -16.01 -4.41 11.16
C HIS A 236 -14.86 -3.81 11.97
N ILE A 237 -15.03 -2.60 12.52
CA ILE A 237 -14.05 -1.97 13.44
C ILE A 237 -13.85 -2.85 14.67
N VAL A 238 -14.94 -3.22 15.34
CA VAL A 238 -14.90 -4.08 16.53
C VAL A 238 -14.24 -5.42 16.21
N TYR A 239 -14.63 -6.06 15.11
CA TYR A 239 -14.02 -7.31 14.65
C TYR A 239 -12.50 -7.18 14.44
N ARG A 240 -12.03 -6.08 13.82
CA ARG A 240 -10.61 -5.84 13.57
C ARG A 240 -9.84 -5.59 14.87
N GLU A 241 -10.41 -4.79 15.77
CA GLU A 241 -9.86 -4.53 17.10
C GLU A 241 -9.72 -5.83 17.89
N GLU A 242 -10.79 -6.62 17.99
CA GLU A 242 -10.78 -7.92 18.65
C GLU A 242 -9.79 -8.90 18.03
N THR A 243 -9.71 -8.95 16.70
CA THR A 243 -8.76 -9.83 15.99
C THR A 243 -7.31 -9.45 16.30
N MET A 244 -7.03 -8.15 16.40
CA MET A 244 -5.70 -7.66 16.76
C MET A 244 -5.39 -7.96 18.23
N ILE A 245 -6.32 -7.70 19.13
CA ILE A 245 -6.19 -8.04 20.56
C ILE A 245 -5.91 -9.54 20.73
N LYS A 246 -6.72 -10.40 20.09
CA LYS A 246 -6.53 -11.86 20.09
C LYS A 246 -5.16 -12.25 19.53
N SER A 247 -4.66 -11.54 18.52
CA SER A 247 -3.34 -11.78 17.93
C SER A 247 -2.21 -11.39 18.89
N LEU A 248 -2.21 -10.18 19.45
CA LEU A 248 -1.19 -9.72 20.40
C LEU A 248 -1.17 -10.53 21.72
N LYS A 249 -2.22 -11.29 22.02
CA LYS A 249 -2.25 -12.23 23.14
C LYS A 249 -1.49 -13.55 22.87
N LYS A 250 -1.12 -13.84 21.61
CA LYS A 250 -0.47 -15.10 21.22
C LYS A 250 1.03 -15.18 21.54
N ASN A 251 1.60 -14.18 22.21
CA ASN A 251 3.04 -14.13 22.52
C ASN A 251 3.94 -14.18 21.25
N HIS A 252 3.43 -13.67 20.13
CA HIS A 252 4.20 -13.55 18.89
C HIS A 252 4.98 -12.23 18.84
N THR A 253 5.92 -12.15 17.90
CA THR A 253 6.52 -10.91 17.44
C THR A 253 5.81 -10.43 16.19
N TYR A 254 5.53 -9.14 16.15
CA TYR A 254 4.88 -8.46 15.03
C TYR A 254 5.79 -7.36 14.49
N LEU A 255 6.02 -7.36 13.18
CA LEU A 255 6.71 -6.30 12.46
C LEU A 255 5.68 -5.55 11.61
N TYR A 256 5.43 -4.29 11.93
CA TYR A 256 4.56 -3.40 11.16
C TYR A 256 5.38 -2.37 10.40
N PHE A 257 5.00 -2.16 9.14
CA PHE A 257 5.67 -1.27 8.23
C PHE A 257 4.72 -0.15 7.77
N SER A 258 5.25 1.04 7.49
CA SER A 258 4.48 2.23 7.13
C SER A 258 3.67 2.09 5.83
N ASN A 259 4.01 1.11 5.00
CA ASN A 259 3.31 0.77 3.77
C ASN A 259 2.15 -0.23 3.98
N GLY A 260 1.90 -0.67 5.21
CA GLY A 260 0.84 -1.62 5.54
C GLY A 260 1.26 -3.10 5.49
N LEU A 261 2.52 -3.41 5.18
CA LEU A 261 3.02 -4.78 5.36
C LEU A 261 3.03 -5.11 6.86
N SER A 262 2.63 -6.34 7.20
CA SER A 262 2.74 -6.89 8.55
C SER A 262 3.30 -8.29 8.50
N LEU A 263 4.34 -8.57 9.28
CA LEU A 263 4.90 -9.90 9.46
C LEU A 263 4.71 -10.35 10.91
N SER A 264 4.52 -11.65 11.13
CA SER A 264 4.45 -12.19 12.49
C SER A 264 5.15 -13.53 12.62
N PHE A 265 5.89 -13.72 13.71
CA PHE A 265 6.59 -14.97 14.03
C PHE A 265 6.56 -15.25 15.54
N GLY A 266 6.51 -16.52 15.94
CA GLY A 266 6.12 -16.91 17.30
C GLY A 266 7.24 -17.22 18.28
N ASN A 267 8.48 -17.45 17.84
CA ASN A 267 9.51 -17.99 18.71
C ASN A 267 10.39 -16.88 19.31
N ILE A 268 10.56 -16.89 20.64
CA ILE A 268 11.44 -15.94 21.35
C ILE A 268 12.89 -16.03 20.89
N LYS A 269 13.34 -17.24 20.49
CA LYS A 269 14.67 -17.47 19.93
C LYS A 269 14.89 -16.62 18.67
N ASP A 270 13.87 -16.56 17.81
CA ASP A 270 13.92 -15.79 16.56
C ASP A 270 14.07 -14.28 16.85
N ILE A 271 13.49 -13.76 17.93
CA ILE A 271 13.62 -12.34 18.32
C ILE A 271 15.06 -12.01 18.69
N LYS A 272 15.68 -12.86 19.52
CA LYS A 272 17.06 -12.67 19.96
C LYS A 272 18.02 -12.71 18.79
N GLU A 273 17.87 -13.71 17.92
CA GLU A 273 18.71 -13.85 16.73
C GLU A 273 18.45 -12.71 15.73
N MET A 274 17.19 -12.32 15.49
CA MET A 274 16.82 -11.17 14.66
C MET A 274 17.56 -9.92 15.13
N ARG A 275 17.48 -9.62 16.43
CA ARG A 275 18.15 -8.47 17.04
C ARG A 275 19.66 -8.53 16.84
N GLN A 276 20.29 -9.67 17.06
CA GLN A 276 21.74 -9.83 16.85
C GLN A 276 22.14 -9.51 15.41
N VAL A 277 21.35 -9.98 14.44
CA VAL A 277 21.57 -9.66 13.01
C VAL A 277 21.41 -8.17 12.76
N LEU A 278 20.32 -7.57 13.23
CA LEU A 278 20.03 -6.14 13.03
C LEU A 278 21.10 -5.22 13.67
N LYS A 279 21.64 -5.60 14.83
CA LYS A 279 22.73 -4.88 15.52
C LYS A 279 24.12 -5.11 14.94
N SER A 280 24.31 -6.13 14.11
CA SER A 280 25.62 -6.46 13.58
C SER A 280 26.19 -5.35 12.68
N LYS A 281 27.52 -5.33 12.51
CA LYS A 281 28.23 -4.42 11.60
C LYS A 281 28.09 -4.79 10.10
N LYS A 282 27.28 -5.81 9.79
CA LYS A 282 27.07 -6.31 8.43
C LYS A 282 26.36 -5.29 7.55
N SER A 283 26.53 -5.41 6.23
CA SER A 283 25.81 -4.56 5.29
C SER A 283 24.29 -4.84 5.35
N PRO A 284 23.44 -3.90 4.90
CA PRO A 284 22.00 -4.13 4.83
C PRO A 284 21.63 -5.40 4.05
N GLU A 285 22.30 -5.65 2.92
CA GLU A 285 22.07 -6.82 2.06
C GLU A 285 22.42 -8.12 2.78
N GLU A 286 23.54 -8.15 3.50
CA GLU A 286 23.93 -9.29 4.33
C GLU A 286 22.91 -9.56 5.45
N LYS A 287 22.44 -8.50 6.13
CA LYS A 287 21.42 -8.62 7.18
C LYS A 287 20.13 -9.21 6.63
N LEU A 288 19.66 -8.71 5.49
CA LEU A 288 18.46 -9.24 4.81
C LEU A 288 18.64 -10.71 4.41
N ALA A 289 19.79 -11.06 3.84
CA ALA A 289 20.07 -12.45 3.45
C ALA A 289 20.08 -13.42 4.64
N ILE A 290 20.46 -12.95 5.83
CA ILE A 290 20.40 -13.76 7.06
C ILE A 290 18.96 -13.84 7.56
N LEU A 291 18.24 -12.71 7.66
CA LEU A 291 16.84 -12.68 8.12
C LEU A 291 15.91 -13.55 7.24
N ARG A 292 16.18 -13.63 5.93
CA ARG A 292 15.48 -14.53 4.99
C ARG A 292 15.75 -15.99 5.29
N ARG A 293 17.02 -16.37 5.51
CA ARG A 293 17.41 -17.74 5.89
C ARG A 293 16.77 -18.17 7.21
N MET A 294 16.58 -17.23 8.13
CA MET A 294 15.87 -17.43 9.39
C MET A 294 14.34 -17.49 9.24
N LYS A 295 13.80 -17.26 8.04
CA LYS A 295 12.36 -17.17 7.75
C LYS A 295 11.62 -16.09 8.55
N ILE A 296 12.32 -15.04 8.98
CA ILE A 296 11.73 -13.88 9.65
C ILE A 296 11.08 -12.95 8.62
N VAL A 297 11.72 -12.82 7.46
CA VAL A 297 11.27 -11.98 6.35
C VAL A 297 11.14 -12.82 5.07
N PRO A 298 10.20 -12.50 4.17
CA PRO A 298 9.98 -13.28 2.95
C PRO A 298 11.16 -13.16 1.96
N ASP A 299 11.31 -14.17 1.11
CA ASP A 299 12.34 -14.23 0.05
C ASP A 299 12.10 -13.27 -1.12
N ILE A 300 11.04 -12.46 -1.06
CA ILE A 300 10.72 -11.47 -2.07
C ILE A 300 11.60 -10.22 -1.84
N GLU A 301 12.11 -9.63 -2.92
CA GLU A 301 12.72 -8.30 -2.87
C GLU A 301 11.64 -7.26 -2.58
N ASP A 302 11.48 -6.97 -1.31
CA ASP A 302 10.53 -5.99 -0.83
C ASP A 302 11.29 -4.81 -0.22
N ARG A 303 11.16 -3.64 -0.86
CA ARG A 303 11.72 -2.35 -0.37
C ARG A 303 11.29 -2.06 1.07
N PHE A 304 10.17 -2.62 1.51
CA PHE A 304 9.63 -2.41 2.85
C PHE A 304 10.36 -3.25 3.90
N VAL A 305 10.90 -4.42 3.55
CA VAL A 305 11.75 -5.20 4.45
C VAL A 305 13.11 -4.52 4.64
N ILE A 306 13.61 -3.83 3.62
CA ILE A 306 14.84 -3.00 3.72
C ILE A 306 14.66 -1.95 4.84
N SER A 307 13.47 -1.35 4.96
CA SER A 307 13.19 -0.35 6.00
C SER A 307 13.35 -0.89 7.43
N LEU A 308 13.15 -2.20 7.67
CA LEU A 308 13.43 -2.82 8.97
C LEU A 308 14.92 -2.67 9.32
N VAL A 309 15.78 -2.93 8.34
CA VAL A 309 17.23 -2.99 8.52
C VAL A 309 17.82 -1.60 8.61
N GLU A 310 17.35 -0.67 7.78
CA GLU A 310 17.82 0.72 7.75
C GLU A 310 17.37 1.53 8.96
N ASN A 311 16.15 1.28 9.46
CA ASN A 311 15.55 2.07 10.54
C ASN A 311 15.59 1.36 11.90
N TYR A 312 16.28 0.21 12.01
CA TYR A 312 16.35 -0.50 13.28
C TYR A 312 16.96 0.39 14.36
N LYS A 313 16.19 0.60 15.44
CA LYS A 313 16.65 1.33 16.62
C LYS A 313 16.77 0.36 17.78
N ASP A 314 17.98 0.26 18.31
CA ASP A 314 18.22 -0.54 19.50
C ASP A 314 17.45 0.03 20.69
N SER A 315 16.91 -0.84 21.53
CA SER A 315 16.05 -0.45 22.65
C SER A 315 16.48 -1.14 23.94
N LYS A 316 16.88 -0.33 24.94
CA LYS A 316 17.18 -0.83 26.29
C LYS A 316 15.96 -1.50 26.94
N GLN A 317 14.75 -1.08 26.57
CA GLN A 317 13.51 -1.65 27.08
C GLN A 317 13.23 -3.03 26.49
N LEU A 318 13.55 -3.22 25.20
CA LEU A 318 13.51 -4.54 24.56
C LEU A 318 14.46 -5.52 25.28
N ASP A 319 15.67 -5.07 25.58
CA ASP A 319 16.69 -5.88 26.26
C ASP A 319 16.19 -6.33 27.63
N LYS A 320 15.73 -5.38 28.45
CA LYS A 320 15.13 -5.68 29.76
C LYS A 320 14.01 -6.71 29.66
N ARG A 321 13.10 -6.55 28.70
CA ARG A 321 11.96 -7.46 28.55
C ARG A 321 12.35 -8.86 28.08
N LEU A 322 13.36 -8.95 27.21
CA LEU A 322 13.90 -10.25 26.80
C LEU A 322 14.57 -10.96 27.98
N ASP A 323 15.27 -10.23 28.84
CA ASP A 323 15.87 -10.78 30.06
C ASP A 323 14.80 -11.21 31.08
N ASP A 324 13.78 -10.37 31.30
CA ASP A 324 12.66 -10.67 32.20
C ASP A 324 11.92 -11.96 31.77
N LEU A 325 11.73 -12.19 30.46
CA LEU A 325 11.10 -13.42 29.95
C LEU A 325 11.98 -14.66 30.08
N VAL A 326 13.29 -14.50 30.00
CA VAL A 326 14.24 -15.61 30.18
C VAL A 326 14.28 -16.04 31.64
N ASN A 327 14.22 -15.08 32.56
CA ASN A 327 14.25 -15.34 33.99
C ASN A 327 12.91 -15.83 34.55
N ALA A 328 11.81 -15.68 33.80
CA ALA A 328 10.48 -16.14 34.18
C ALA A 328 10.15 -17.59 33.76
N ASN A 329 11.00 -18.24 32.96
CA ASN A 329 10.87 -19.64 32.50
C ASN A 329 11.97 -20.52 33.08
#